data_AF-A0A1M2V7M6-F1
#
_entry.id   AF-A0A1M2V7M6-F1
#
_cell.length_a   1.000
_cell.length_b   1.000
_cell.length_c   1.000
_cell.angle_alpha   90.00
_cell.angle_beta   90.00
_cell.angle_gamma   90.00
#
_symmetry.space_group_name_H-M   'P 1'
#
loop_
_entity.id
_entity.type
_entity.pdbx_description
1 polymer ?
#
loop_
_entity_poly.entity_id
_entity_poly.type
_entity_poly.pdbx_seq_one_letter_code
_entity_poly.pdbx_strand_id
1 'polypeptide(L)'
;MSQYDAEWDFIYADFEPTELDRGDRDDDWTHERNTSERNRDDTPDHEPIRRKVPYHQFGHPPGVSVGDIFTYRKDLHKAGVHTGVRSGIHGQKERGAFSIVMSGGYEDDGDKGDIIFYVGAGGREKSNKTGPQVYDQSFEHLMNKPLLRSVETGNPVRVIRGHDAHSKYAPQEGYRYDGLYTVVQ
;
A
#
# COMPACT_ATOMS: atom_id res chain seq x y z
N MET A 1 -20.39 -2.39 17.49
CA MET A 1 -19.58 -1.70 16.46
C MET A 1 -18.22 -1.49 17.07
N SER A 2 -17.20 -2.08 16.47
CA SER A 2 -15.87 -2.20 17.07
C SER A 2 -15.09 -0.91 16.85
N GLN A 3 -14.32 -0.48 17.85
CA GLN A 3 -13.44 0.70 17.82
C GLN A 3 -12.45 0.69 16.64
N TYR A 4 -12.29 -0.46 15.97
CA TYR A 4 -11.47 -0.61 14.77
C TYR A 4 -12.12 -0.09 13.48
N ASP A 5 -13.44 0.11 13.42
CA ASP A 5 -14.14 0.47 12.17
C ASP A 5 -13.96 1.96 11.80
N ALA A 6 -13.69 2.84 12.78
CA ALA A 6 -13.58 4.28 12.58
C ALA A 6 -12.20 4.78 12.07
N GLU A 7 -11.15 3.94 12.14
CA GLU A 7 -9.83 4.25 11.57
C GLU A 7 -9.74 3.93 10.06
N TRP A 8 -10.72 3.21 9.50
CA TRP A 8 -10.72 2.79 8.09
C TRP A 8 -11.14 3.90 7.13
N ASP A 9 -12.05 4.78 7.54
CA ASP A 9 -12.54 5.85 6.68
C ASP A 9 -11.47 6.92 6.41
N PHE A 10 -10.51 7.12 7.32
CA PHE A 10 -9.51 8.18 7.16
C PHE A 10 -8.41 7.88 6.13
N ILE A 11 -8.14 6.60 5.80
CA ILE A 11 -7.04 6.21 4.90
C ILE A 11 -7.50 6.14 3.43
N TYR A 12 -8.82 6.07 3.19
CA TYR A 12 -9.40 5.92 1.83
C TYR A 12 -10.47 6.96 1.46
N ALA A 13 -10.74 7.99 2.27
CA ALA A 13 -11.88 8.89 2.06
C ALA A 13 -11.81 9.84 0.84
N ASP A 14 -10.68 10.03 0.15
CA ASP A 14 -10.59 11.04 -0.91
C ASP A 14 -10.23 10.45 -2.28
N PHE A 15 -11.08 9.59 -2.83
CA PHE A 15 -11.13 9.39 -4.29
C PHE A 15 -12.45 8.78 -4.77
N GLU A 16 -13.44 9.60 -5.13
CA GLU A 16 -14.48 9.23 -6.11
C GLU A 16 -14.68 10.42 -7.07
N PRO A 17 -14.24 10.31 -8.34
CA PRO A 17 -14.54 11.28 -9.38
C PRO A 17 -15.89 10.95 -10.01
N THR A 18 -16.70 11.99 -10.22
CA THR A 18 -18.02 12.01 -10.88
C THR A 18 -19.22 11.67 -10.00
N GLU A 19 -19.75 12.67 -9.26
CA GLU A 19 -21.16 13.09 -9.34
C GLU A 19 -21.23 14.60 -8.99
N LEU A 20 -21.39 15.43 -10.01
CA LEU A 20 -21.90 16.80 -9.84
C LEU A 20 -23.42 16.67 -9.71
N ASP A 21 -23.93 16.58 -8.48
CA ASP A 21 -25.35 16.83 -8.21
C ASP A 21 -25.54 18.22 -7.58
N ARG A 22 -26.50 18.96 -8.13
CA ARG A 22 -26.76 20.38 -7.85
C ARG A 22 -28.04 20.48 -7.02
N GLY A 23 -27.93 21.08 -5.82
CA GLY A 23 -29.06 21.53 -5.00
C GLY A 23 -29.49 20.51 -3.95
N ASP A 24 -29.84 20.87 -2.71
CA ASP A 24 -30.42 22.13 -2.27
C ASP A 24 -29.85 22.65 -0.93
N ARG A 25 -29.95 23.97 -0.79
CA ARG A 25 -29.75 24.74 0.44
C ARG A 25 -30.82 24.34 1.44
N ASP A 26 -30.45 24.27 2.72
CA ASP A 26 -31.21 24.84 3.86
C ASP A 26 -30.39 24.65 5.16
N ASP A 27 -29.68 25.72 5.50
CA ASP A 27 -29.82 26.49 6.73
C ASP A 27 -29.60 25.85 8.13
N ASP A 28 -28.66 26.51 8.82
CA ASP A 28 -28.52 26.69 10.27
C ASP A 28 -27.60 25.75 11.07
N TRP A 29 -26.31 26.08 11.07
CA TRP A 29 -25.54 26.08 12.32
C TRP A 29 -24.49 27.20 12.29
N THR A 30 -24.96 28.44 12.38
CA THR A 30 -24.09 29.54 12.81
C THR A 30 -23.90 29.45 14.31
N HIS A 31 -22.67 29.25 14.77
CA HIS A 31 -22.16 29.80 16.03
C HIS A 31 -20.64 29.86 15.93
N GLU A 32 -20.14 31.08 15.75
CA GLU A 32 -18.74 31.47 15.88
C GLU A 32 -18.15 30.88 17.17
N ARG A 33 -17.08 30.06 17.05
CA ARG A 33 -16.14 29.80 18.14
C ARG A 33 -14.74 29.55 17.58
N ASN A 34 -14.01 30.67 17.51
CA ASN A 34 -12.57 30.88 17.72
C ASN A 34 -11.61 29.73 17.34
N THR A 35 -10.93 29.89 16.20
CA THR A 35 -9.98 28.96 15.58
C THR A 35 -8.56 28.98 16.18
N SER A 36 -8.40 29.16 17.50
CA SER A 36 -7.07 29.43 18.09
C SER A 36 -6.53 28.39 19.09
N GLU A 37 -7.17 27.24 19.33
CA GLU A 37 -6.78 26.40 20.49
C GLU A 37 -6.52 24.90 20.27
N ARG A 38 -6.20 24.44 19.06
CA ARG A 38 -5.68 23.06 18.89
C ARG A 38 -4.49 22.96 17.93
N ASN A 39 -3.48 23.78 18.16
CA ASN A 39 -2.09 23.45 17.82
C ASN A 39 -1.28 23.55 19.12
N ARG A 40 -1.07 22.43 19.79
CA ARG A 40 -0.05 22.28 20.82
C ARG A 40 0.65 20.96 20.58
N ASP A 41 1.67 21.05 19.74
CA ASP A 41 3.00 20.48 19.99
C ASP A 41 3.96 21.11 18.96
N ASP A 42 4.21 22.40 19.16
CA ASP A 42 5.31 23.13 18.55
C ASP A 42 6.61 22.68 19.23
N THR A 43 7.34 21.78 18.59
CA THR A 43 8.79 21.67 18.79
C THR A 43 9.47 22.48 17.68
N PRO A 44 10.46 23.35 17.96
CA PRO A 44 10.88 24.42 17.04
C PRO A 44 11.65 23.98 15.77
N ASP A 45 11.73 22.68 15.47
CA ASP A 45 12.77 22.15 14.58
C ASP A 45 12.21 21.27 13.44
N HIS A 46 10.91 20.99 13.40
CA HIS A 46 10.31 20.20 12.32
C HIS A 46 9.65 21.09 11.28
N GLU A 47 10.46 21.55 10.31
CA GLU A 47 9.98 21.92 8.97
C GLU A 47 8.96 20.86 8.51
N PRO A 48 7.71 21.23 8.16
CA PRO A 48 6.74 20.26 7.67
C PRO A 48 7.27 19.68 6.36
N ILE A 49 7.59 18.39 6.33
CA ILE A 49 8.01 17.69 5.11
C ILE A 49 6.79 17.62 4.17
N ARG A 50 6.50 18.72 3.47
CA ARG A 50 5.56 18.79 2.35
C ARG A 50 6.25 18.25 1.11
N ARG A 51 6.65 16.99 1.11
CA ARG A 51 6.78 16.25 -0.14
C ARG A 51 5.47 15.48 -0.30
N LYS A 52 4.60 15.91 -1.22
CA LYS A 52 3.58 15.02 -1.78
C LYS A 52 4.37 13.90 -2.46
N VAL A 53 4.66 12.82 -1.73
CA VAL A 53 5.37 11.70 -2.30
C VAL A 53 4.46 11.13 -3.39
N PRO A 54 4.88 11.09 -4.66
CA PRO A 54 4.04 10.57 -5.72
C PRO A 54 3.75 9.08 -5.48
N TYR A 55 2.54 8.79 -5.01
CA TYR A 55 2.12 7.45 -4.62
C TYR A 55 2.02 6.51 -5.82
N HIS A 56 1.55 7.00 -6.97
CA HIS A 56 1.28 6.18 -8.17
C HIS A 56 2.36 6.32 -9.26
N GLN A 57 3.59 5.99 -8.90
CA GLN A 57 4.76 6.04 -9.80
C GLN A 57 5.44 4.69 -9.95
N PHE A 58 6.01 4.47 -11.13
CA PHE A 58 6.94 3.37 -11.40
C PHE A 58 8.37 3.79 -11.06
N GLY A 59 9.24 2.80 -10.83
CA GLY A 59 10.65 3.03 -10.53
C GLY A 59 10.93 3.32 -9.06
N HIS A 60 12.14 3.83 -8.80
CA HIS A 60 12.64 4.09 -7.46
C HIS A 60 11.91 5.26 -6.79
N PRO A 61 11.58 5.18 -5.50
CA PRO A 61 11.04 6.30 -4.75
C PRO A 61 12.12 7.38 -4.55
N PRO A 62 11.77 8.68 -4.63
CA PRO A 62 12.71 9.76 -4.32
C PRO A 62 13.28 9.65 -2.91
N GLY A 63 14.61 9.66 -2.78
CA GLY A 63 15.29 9.63 -1.49
C GLY A 63 15.31 8.28 -0.79
N VAL A 64 14.95 7.19 -1.48
CA VAL A 64 15.02 5.83 -0.98
C VAL A 64 16.01 5.01 -1.81
N SER A 65 16.93 4.33 -1.15
CA SER A 65 17.95 3.48 -1.76
C SER A 65 17.63 2.00 -1.57
N VAL A 66 18.09 1.17 -2.51
CA VAL A 66 18.02 -0.29 -2.34
C VAL A 66 18.82 -0.68 -1.09
N GLY A 67 18.20 -1.47 -0.21
CA GLY A 67 18.74 -1.85 1.08
C GLY A 67 18.17 -1.07 2.27
N ASP A 68 17.45 0.03 2.04
CA ASP A 68 16.82 0.80 3.11
C ASP A 68 15.84 -0.07 3.91
N ILE A 69 15.94 0.01 5.24
CA ILE A 69 15.11 -0.73 6.20
C ILE A 69 14.04 0.20 6.80
N PHE A 70 12.83 -0.33 6.89
CA PHE A 70 11.66 0.33 7.47
C PHE A 70 11.11 -0.55 8.60
N THR A 71 10.86 0.04 9.77
CA THR A 71 10.38 -0.72 10.93
C THR A 71 8.96 -1.22 10.70
N TYR A 72 8.07 -0.39 10.16
CA TYR A 72 6.65 -0.72 10.00
C TYR A 72 6.13 -0.46 8.58
N ARG A 73 5.02 -1.12 8.22
CA ARG A 73 4.28 -0.88 6.97
C ARG A 73 3.90 0.58 6.75
N LYS A 74 3.59 1.31 7.83
CA LYS A 74 3.28 2.76 7.78
C LYS A 74 4.48 3.60 7.34
N ASP A 75 5.70 3.14 7.61
CA ASP A 75 6.91 3.88 7.23
C ASP A 75 7.19 3.71 5.73
N LEU A 76 6.92 2.52 5.17
CA LEU A 76 6.89 2.30 3.72
C LEU A 76 5.89 3.20 3.01
N HIS A 77 4.71 3.39 3.61
CA HIS A 77 3.67 4.27 3.07
C HIS A 77 4.14 5.73 3.07
N LYS A 78 4.65 6.22 4.21
CA LYS A 78 5.17 7.59 4.34
C LYS A 78 6.32 7.88 3.38
N ALA A 79 7.17 6.88 3.13
CA ALA A 79 8.29 6.99 2.19
C ALA A 79 7.89 6.77 0.72
N GLY A 80 6.61 6.45 0.43
CA GLY A 80 6.12 6.17 -0.93
C GLY A 80 6.68 4.89 -1.57
N VAL A 81 7.33 4.03 -0.79
CA VAL A 81 7.85 2.74 -1.26
C VAL A 81 6.69 1.80 -1.55
N HIS A 82 5.75 1.69 -0.61
CA HIS A 82 4.55 0.88 -0.75
C HIS A 82 3.41 1.48 0.07
N THR A 83 2.31 1.84 -0.59
CA THR A 83 1.23 2.61 0.03
C THR A 83 0.18 1.72 0.70
N GLY A 84 0.07 0.45 0.29
CA GLY A 84 -0.81 -0.52 0.93
C GLY A 84 -0.33 -0.85 2.34
N VAL A 85 -1.00 -0.36 3.38
CA VAL A 85 -0.59 -0.69 4.76
C VAL A 85 -0.87 -2.16 5.09
N ARG A 86 -1.88 -2.75 4.45
CA ARG A 86 -2.30 -4.15 4.65
C ARG A 86 -2.24 -5.02 3.39
N SER A 87 -2.31 -4.44 2.20
CA SER A 87 -2.31 -5.21 0.95
C SER A 87 -0.90 -5.62 0.57
N GLY A 88 -0.68 -6.86 0.12
CA GLY A 88 0.64 -7.25 -0.40
C GLY A 88 0.99 -6.53 -1.71
N ILE A 89 -0.03 -6.13 -2.49
CA ILE A 89 0.12 -5.50 -3.80
C ILE A 89 -0.40 -4.06 -3.75
N HIS A 90 0.31 -3.16 -4.42
CA HIS A 90 -0.15 -1.81 -4.70
C HIS A 90 -0.06 -1.55 -6.21
N GLY A 91 -1.18 -1.23 -6.85
CA GLY A 91 -1.27 -1.07 -8.30
C GLY A 91 -2.60 -0.54 -8.77
N GLN A 92 -2.70 -0.25 -10.07
CA GLN A 92 -3.92 0.17 -10.76
C GLN A 92 -4.20 -0.75 -11.94
N LYS A 93 -5.46 -1.15 -12.13
CA LYS A 93 -5.86 -2.17 -13.10
C LYS A 93 -5.56 -1.81 -14.57
N GLU A 94 -5.45 -0.53 -14.90
CA GLU A 94 -5.10 -0.05 -16.25
C GLU A 94 -3.61 0.19 -16.44
N ARG A 95 -2.86 0.47 -15.36
CA ARG A 95 -1.45 0.91 -15.46
C ARG A 95 -0.45 -0.18 -15.11
N GLY A 96 -0.79 -1.05 -14.17
CA GLY A 96 0.11 -2.06 -13.62
C GLY A 96 0.33 -1.93 -12.12
N ALA A 97 1.08 -2.88 -11.56
CA ALA A 97 1.55 -2.86 -10.19
C ALA A 97 2.72 -1.88 -10.03
N PHE A 98 2.71 -1.09 -8.95
CA PHE A 98 3.81 -0.20 -8.59
C PHE A 98 4.76 -0.87 -7.59
N SER A 99 4.22 -1.65 -6.66
CA SER A 99 5.02 -2.35 -5.65
C SER A 99 4.33 -3.56 -5.03
N ILE A 100 5.14 -4.50 -4.56
CA ILE A 100 4.71 -5.68 -3.79
C ILE A 100 5.50 -5.82 -2.48
N VAL A 101 4.89 -6.45 -1.48
CA VAL A 101 5.50 -6.79 -0.20
C VAL A 101 5.44 -8.30 0.01
N MET A 102 6.60 -8.93 0.18
CA MET A 102 6.72 -10.30 0.66
C MET A 102 6.74 -10.27 2.19
N SER A 103 5.74 -10.82 2.86
CA SER A 103 5.66 -10.81 4.33
C SER A 103 5.06 -12.09 4.91
N GLY A 104 5.29 -13.24 4.25
CA GLY A 104 4.84 -14.55 4.74
C GLY A 104 3.32 -14.73 4.70
N GLY A 105 2.63 -13.92 3.90
CA GLY A 105 1.17 -13.92 3.84
C GLY A 105 0.60 -15.13 3.12
N TYR A 106 1.40 -15.83 2.31
CA TYR A 106 1.02 -17.01 1.55
C TYR A 106 2.13 -18.06 1.67
N GLU A 107 1.75 -19.31 1.97
CA GLU A 107 2.67 -20.43 2.11
C GLU A 107 3.33 -20.83 0.79
N ASP A 108 2.67 -20.55 -0.33
CA ASP A 108 3.13 -20.88 -1.68
C ASP A 108 4.07 -19.82 -2.28
N ASP A 109 4.38 -18.73 -1.55
CA ASP A 109 5.37 -17.75 -2.00
C ASP A 109 6.77 -18.40 -2.04
N GLY A 110 7.48 -18.22 -3.15
CA GLY A 110 8.84 -18.74 -3.36
C GLY A 110 9.84 -17.62 -3.57
N ASP A 111 10.99 -17.66 -2.88
CA ASP A 111 12.01 -16.62 -2.99
C ASP A 111 13.40 -17.21 -3.30
N LYS A 112 13.96 -16.84 -4.45
CA LYS A 112 15.30 -17.19 -4.92
C LYS A 112 16.22 -15.97 -5.03
N GLY A 113 15.87 -14.85 -4.38
CA GLY A 113 16.62 -13.61 -4.45
C GLY A 113 16.27 -12.83 -5.71
N ASP A 114 16.93 -13.14 -6.82
CA ASP A 114 16.70 -12.43 -8.09
C ASP A 114 15.39 -12.87 -8.78
N ILE A 115 14.85 -14.02 -8.37
CA ILE A 115 13.58 -14.56 -8.88
C ILE A 115 12.64 -14.76 -7.69
N ILE A 116 11.41 -14.26 -7.83
CA ILE A 116 10.35 -14.40 -6.84
C ILE A 116 9.14 -15.03 -7.51
N PHE A 117 8.61 -16.08 -6.90
CA PHE A 117 7.31 -16.65 -7.19
C PHE A 117 6.33 -16.03 -6.22
N TYR A 118 5.54 -15.08 -6.69
CA TYR A 118 4.64 -14.30 -5.86
C TYR A 118 3.19 -14.74 -6.11
N VAL A 119 2.49 -15.10 -5.05
CA VAL A 119 1.10 -15.56 -5.16
C VAL A 119 0.16 -14.36 -5.12
N GLY A 120 -0.85 -14.39 -5.98
CA GLY A 120 -1.88 -13.36 -6.02
C GLY A 120 -2.66 -13.25 -4.71
N ALA A 121 -3.43 -12.18 -4.58
CA ALA A 121 -4.39 -12.04 -3.50
C ALA A 121 -5.72 -12.72 -3.82
N GLY A 122 -6.47 -13.04 -2.76
CA GLY A 122 -7.79 -13.67 -2.86
C GLY A 122 -7.73 -15.17 -2.54
N GLY A 123 -8.83 -15.87 -2.82
CA GLY A 123 -9.00 -17.29 -2.51
C GLY A 123 -9.32 -17.60 -1.04
N ARG A 124 -9.48 -16.58 -0.19
CA ARG A 124 -9.78 -16.72 1.25
C ARG A 124 -11.19 -16.28 1.60
N GLU A 125 -11.73 -16.79 2.70
CA GLU A 125 -12.96 -16.29 3.30
C GLU A 125 -12.86 -14.80 3.63
N LYS A 126 -13.92 -14.03 3.35
CA LYS A 126 -13.95 -12.57 3.64
C LYS A 126 -13.79 -12.27 5.14
N SER A 127 -14.32 -13.15 5.98
CA SER A 127 -14.23 -13.14 7.45
C SER A 127 -12.82 -13.42 7.97
N ASN A 128 -11.99 -14.14 7.19
CA ASN A 128 -10.64 -14.52 7.59
C ASN A 128 -9.63 -14.31 6.46
N LYS A 129 -9.20 -13.06 6.28
CA LYS A 129 -8.28 -12.64 5.21
C LYS A 129 -6.85 -13.19 5.37
N THR A 130 -6.52 -13.74 6.54
CA THR A 130 -5.25 -14.41 6.86
C THR A 130 -5.39 -15.94 6.97
N GLY A 131 -6.59 -16.47 6.71
CA GLY A 131 -6.88 -17.90 6.80
C GLY A 131 -6.34 -18.71 5.62
N PRO A 132 -6.58 -20.04 5.61
CA PRO A 132 -6.17 -20.89 4.49
C PRO A 132 -6.88 -20.49 3.18
N GLN A 133 -6.29 -20.87 2.05
CA GLN A 133 -6.95 -20.78 0.76
C GLN A 133 -8.11 -21.78 0.70
N VAL A 134 -9.30 -21.29 0.38
CA VAL A 134 -10.56 -22.04 0.33
C VAL A 134 -11.35 -21.83 -0.96
N TYR A 135 -10.88 -20.95 -1.86
CA TYR A 135 -11.43 -20.69 -3.19
C TYR A 135 -10.31 -20.48 -4.22
N ASP A 136 -10.63 -20.69 -5.49
CA ASP A 136 -9.73 -20.34 -6.59
C ASP A 136 -9.49 -18.82 -6.65
N GLN A 137 -8.24 -18.43 -6.91
CA GLN A 137 -7.90 -17.04 -7.19
C GLN A 137 -8.30 -16.66 -8.62
N SER A 138 -8.58 -15.37 -8.84
CA SER A 138 -8.94 -14.85 -10.15
C SER A 138 -8.01 -13.72 -10.57
N PHE A 139 -7.65 -13.68 -11.86
CA PHE A 139 -6.95 -12.54 -12.46
C PHE A 139 -7.83 -11.29 -12.55
N GLU A 140 -9.16 -11.43 -12.46
CA GLU A 140 -10.08 -10.30 -12.35
C GLU A 140 -10.12 -9.71 -10.94
N HIS A 141 -9.48 -10.36 -9.96
CA HIS A 141 -9.34 -9.81 -8.62
C HIS A 141 -8.58 -8.47 -8.67
N LEU A 142 -9.11 -7.45 -7.98
CA LEU A 142 -8.63 -6.07 -8.03
C LEU A 142 -7.13 -5.92 -7.77
N MET A 143 -6.55 -6.80 -6.94
CA MET A 143 -5.13 -6.78 -6.61
C MET A 143 -4.27 -7.62 -7.57
N ASN A 144 -4.84 -8.55 -8.32
CA ASN A 144 -4.09 -9.44 -9.23
C ASN A 144 -4.01 -8.85 -10.64
N LYS A 145 -5.08 -8.17 -11.07
CA LYS A 145 -5.14 -7.51 -12.38
C LYS A 145 -3.98 -6.53 -12.65
N PRO A 146 -3.53 -5.71 -11.67
CA PRO A 146 -2.34 -4.89 -11.86
C PRO A 146 -1.06 -5.69 -12.12
N LEU A 147 -0.86 -6.85 -11.48
CA LEU A 147 0.32 -7.69 -11.76
C LEU A 147 0.27 -8.27 -13.18
N LEU A 148 -0.92 -8.70 -13.63
CA LEU A 148 -1.11 -9.16 -15.00
C LEU A 148 -0.80 -8.04 -16.01
N ARG A 149 -1.25 -6.81 -15.76
CA ARG A 149 -0.85 -5.66 -16.58
C ARG A 149 0.64 -5.36 -16.55
N SER A 150 1.33 -5.64 -15.43
CA SER A 150 2.78 -5.48 -15.37
C SER A 150 3.53 -6.48 -16.26
N VAL A 151 2.97 -7.67 -16.53
CA VAL A 151 3.51 -8.61 -17.54
C VAL A 151 3.47 -8.00 -18.93
N GLU A 152 2.35 -7.37 -19.29
CA GLU A 152 2.16 -6.76 -20.63
C GLU A 152 3.00 -5.49 -20.81
N THR A 153 3.09 -4.67 -19.78
CA THR A 153 3.74 -3.34 -19.87
C THR A 153 5.24 -3.39 -19.64
N GLY A 154 5.75 -4.42 -18.94
CA GLY A 154 7.16 -4.50 -18.53
C GLY A 154 7.57 -3.42 -17.51
N ASN A 155 6.62 -2.65 -16.97
CA ASN A 155 6.90 -1.59 -16.02
C ASN A 155 7.54 -2.15 -14.74
N PRO A 156 8.54 -1.44 -14.16
CA PRO A 156 9.24 -1.92 -12.99
C PRO A 156 8.35 -1.88 -11.74
N VAL A 157 8.37 -2.97 -10.98
CA VAL A 157 7.66 -3.16 -9.72
C VAL A 157 8.66 -3.12 -8.57
N ARG A 158 8.44 -2.25 -7.58
CA ARG A 158 9.26 -2.23 -6.36
C ARG A 158 8.98 -3.48 -5.52
N VAL A 159 10.02 -4.16 -5.08
CA VAL A 159 9.91 -5.30 -4.17
C VAL A 159 10.37 -4.90 -2.77
N ILE A 160 9.58 -5.29 -1.79
CA ILE A 160 9.89 -5.10 -0.38
C ILE A 160 9.85 -6.48 0.30
N ARG A 161 10.92 -6.87 0.98
CA ARG A 161 10.95 -8.09 1.79
C ARG A 161 10.75 -7.75 3.26
N GLY A 162 9.74 -8.33 3.89
CA GLY A 162 9.53 -8.30 5.34
C GLY A 162 10.26 -9.45 6.02
N HIS A 163 10.63 -9.26 7.29
CA HIS A 163 11.30 -10.29 8.09
C HIS A 163 10.51 -11.61 8.20
N ASP A 164 9.17 -11.52 8.20
CA ASP A 164 8.28 -12.68 8.22
C ASP A 164 8.14 -13.40 6.87
N ALA A 165 8.89 -13.03 5.83
CA ALA A 165 8.78 -13.67 4.52
C ALA A 165 9.28 -15.13 4.46
N HIS A 166 9.73 -15.71 5.58
CA HIS A 166 10.24 -17.09 5.68
C HIS A 166 11.27 -17.44 4.61
N SER A 167 12.09 -16.46 4.22
CA SER A 167 13.08 -16.55 3.15
C SER A 167 14.46 -16.22 3.70
N LYS A 168 15.51 -16.89 3.20
CA LYS A 168 16.90 -16.54 3.54
C LYS A 168 17.32 -15.14 3.05
N TYR A 169 16.54 -14.55 2.13
CA TYR A 169 16.75 -13.20 1.62
C TYR A 169 15.97 -12.15 2.42
N ALA A 170 15.07 -12.56 3.31
CA ALA A 170 14.35 -11.65 4.19
C ALA A 170 15.33 -10.90 5.11
N PRO A 171 15.04 -9.64 5.48
CA PRO A 171 15.80 -8.96 6.53
C PRO A 171 15.58 -9.65 7.88
N GLN A 172 16.49 -9.43 8.83
CA GLN A 172 16.34 -9.95 10.19
C GLN A 172 15.16 -9.28 10.93
N GLU A 173 14.86 -8.03 10.61
CA GLU A 173 13.79 -7.26 11.20
C GLU A 173 13.18 -6.28 10.20
N GLY A 174 11.94 -5.87 10.46
CA GLY A 174 11.24 -4.85 9.66
C GLY A 174 11.01 -5.27 8.20
N TYR A 175 11.19 -4.29 7.31
CA TYR A 175 10.95 -4.38 5.88
C TYR A 175 12.09 -3.72 5.11
N ARG A 176 12.69 -4.44 4.15
CA ARG A 176 13.77 -3.92 3.31
C ARG A 176 13.28 -3.64 1.90
N TYR A 177 13.63 -2.49 1.36
CA TYR A 177 13.42 -2.20 -0.06
C TYR A 177 14.50 -2.88 -0.91
N ASP A 178 14.11 -3.85 -1.73
CA ASP A 178 15.04 -4.72 -2.47
C ASP A 178 15.14 -4.36 -3.96
N GLY A 179 14.64 -3.19 -4.34
CA GLY A 179 14.82 -2.66 -5.68
C GLY A 179 13.66 -2.94 -6.62
N LEU A 180 13.95 -2.90 -7.92
CA LEU A 180 12.98 -3.00 -9.00
C LEU A 180 13.07 -4.36 -9.67
N TYR A 181 11.91 -4.96 -9.90
CA TYR A 181 11.75 -6.24 -10.58
C TYR A 181 10.79 -6.05 -11.75
N THR A 182 10.86 -6.96 -12.71
CA THR A 182 9.90 -7.05 -13.82
C THR A 182 9.04 -8.29 -13.60
N VAL A 183 7.75 -8.17 -13.89
CA VAL A 183 6.82 -9.30 -13.78
C VAL A 183 6.86 -10.09 -15.09
N VAL A 184 7.03 -11.41 -14.98
CA VAL A 184 7.06 -12.35 -16.11
C VAL A 184 6.09 -13.50 -15.85
N GLN A 185 5.63 -14.17 -16.92
CA GLN A 185 4.79 -15.37 -16.88
C GLN A 185 5.57 -16.60 -17.30
#